data_AF-Q036M6-F1
#
_entry.id   AF-Q036M6-F1
#
_cell.length_a   1.000
_cell.length_b   1.000
_cell.length_c   1.000
_cell.angle_alpha   90.00
_cell.angle_beta   90.00
_cell.angle_gamma   90.00
#
_symmetry.space_group_name_H-M   'P 1'
#
loop_
_entity.id
_entity.type
_entity.pdbx_description
1 polymer ?
#
loop_
_entity_poly.entity_id
_entity_poly.type
_entity_poly.pdbx_seq_one_letter_code
_entity_poly.pdbx_strand_id
1 'polypeptide(L)'
;MHRKDRLVYADLIEHLILHAIIAKETDGRFGEKGYSVFLAPNVDQWFISKKMPDPEWMKAVYRRSFLTKEEAKRLLEQIDSGPRAKVARYYRI
;
A
#
# COMPACT_ATOMS: atom_id res chain seq x y z
N MET A 1 -0.43 16.99 -22.02
CA MET A 1 0.72 17.43 -21.19
C MET A 1 0.42 17.11 -19.72
N HIS A 2 1.09 16.11 -19.14
CA HIS A 2 0.94 15.76 -17.71
C HIS A 2 1.57 16.87 -16.85
N ARG A 3 0.80 17.50 -15.97
CA ARG A 3 1.31 18.43 -14.95
C ARG A 3 1.62 17.65 -13.67
N LYS A 4 2.70 17.95 -12.95
CA LYS A 4 3.11 17.24 -11.72
C LYS A 4 2.02 17.25 -10.64
N ASP A 5 1.22 18.30 -10.65
CA ASP A 5 0.04 18.61 -9.83
C ASP A 5 -1.22 17.83 -10.22
N ARG A 6 -1.19 17.06 -11.33
CA ARG A 6 -2.25 16.13 -11.74
C ARG A 6 -1.86 14.66 -11.58
N LEU A 7 -0.82 14.38 -10.80
CA LEU A 7 -0.67 13.03 -10.28
C LEU A 7 -1.94 12.77 -9.46
N VAL A 8 -2.79 11.88 -9.97
CA VAL A 8 -3.84 11.26 -9.19
C VAL A 8 -3.09 10.54 -8.08
N TYR A 9 -2.88 11.24 -6.97
CA TYR A 9 -2.52 10.60 -5.73
C TYR A 9 -3.75 9.80 -5.35
N ALA A 10 -3.82 8.59 -5.94
CA ALA A 10 -4.51 7.48 -5.35
C ALA A 10 -4.17 7.54 -3.87
N ASP A 11 -5.19 7.49 -3.02
CA ASP A 11 -4.93 7.46 -1.59
C ASP A 11 -3.98 6.30 -1.26
N LEU A 12 -3.33 6.31 -0.09
CA LEU A 12 -2.33 5.30 0.26
C LEU A 12 -2.86 3.86 0.07
N ILE A 13 -4.16 3.65 0.30
CA ILE A 13 -4.83 2.36 0.19
C ILE A 13 -5.07 1.98 -1.27
N GLU A 14 -5.59 2.89 -2.09
CA GLU A 14 -5.72 2.69 -3.54
C GLU A 14 -4.35 2.40 -4.18
N HIS A 15 -3.31 3.12 -3.75
CA HIS A 15 -1.96 2.93 -4.26
C HIS A 15 -1.38 1.58 -3.85
N LEU A 16 -1.61 1.15 -2.61
CA LEU A 16 -1.27 -0.18 -2.11
C LEU A 16 -1.94 -1.27 -2.96
N ILE A 17 -3.25 -1.16 -3.20
CA ILE A 17 -4.03 -2.12 -4.00
C ILE A 17 -3.52 -2.15 -5.44
N LEU A 18 -3.25 -0.99 -6.05
CA LEU A 18 -2.70 -0.90 -7.39
C LEU A 18 -1.36 -1.65 -7.50
N HIS A 19 -0.45 -1.43 -6.56
CA HIS A 19 0.84 -2.13 -6.55
C HIS A 19 0.70 -3.64 -6.36
N ALA A 20 -0.27 -4.08 -5.55
CA ALA A 20 -0.56 -5.51 -5.39
C ALA A 20 -1.11 -6.14 -6.68
N ILE A 21 -1.98 -5.44 -7.42
CA ILE A 21 -2.49 -5.89 -8.71
C ILE A 21 -1.36 -5.93 -9.73
N ILE A 22 -0.54 -4.89 -9.83
CA ILE A 22 0.63 -4.89 -10.73
C ILE A 22 1.56 -6.06 -10.40
N ALA A 23 1.84 -6.31 -9.12
CA ALA A 23 2.65 -7.46 -8.70
C ALA A 23 2.04 -8.79 -9.14
N LYS A 24 0.72 -8.96 -8.98
CA LYS A 24 -0.01 -10.13 -9.45
C LYS A 24 0.09 -10.33 -10.96
N GLU A 25 -0.21 -9.29 -11.74
CA GLU A 25 -0.32 -9.37 -13.20
C GLU A 25 1.06 -9.41 -13.90
N THR A 26 2.15 -9.21 -13.15
CA THR A 26 3.52 -9.20 -13.68
C THR A 26 4.43 -10.23 -13.02
N ASP A 27 3.86 -11.20 -12.30
CA ASP A 27 4.57 -12.23 -11.53
C ASP A 27 5.68 -11.64 -10.62
N GLY A 28 5.39 -10.50 -10.00
CA GLY A 28 6.29 -9.79 -9.08
C GLY A 28 7.37 -8.95 -9.76
N ARG A 29 7.46 -8.94 -11.10
CA ARG A 29 8.46 -8.15 -11.84
C ARG A 29 8.30 -6.65 -11.59
N PHE A 30 7.06 -6.18 -11.46
CA PHE A 30 6.73 -4.80 -11.12
C PHE A 30 5.80 -4.76 -9.91
N GLY A 31 5.60 -3.59 -9.30
CA GLY A 31 4.66 -3.42 -8.19
C GLY A 31 5.16 -3.92 -6.83
N GLU A 32 5.75 -5.11 -6.76
CA GLU A 32 6.14 -5.81 -5.53
C GLU A 32 7.03 -4.97 -4.62
N LYS A 33 8.14 -4.44 -5.13
CA LYS A 33 9.05 -3.61 -4.32
C LYS A 33 8.36 -2.34 -3.79
N GLY A 34 7.46 -1.75 -4.57
CA GLY A 34 6.66 -0.61 -4.11
C GLY A 34 5.69 -1.00 -2.99
N TYR A 35 5.06 -2.16 -3.12
CA TYR A 35 4.17 -2.73 -2.12
C TYR A 35 4.92 -3.03 -0.80
N SER A 36 5.92 -3.91 -0.85
CA SER A 36 6.53 -4.50 0.36
C SER A 36 7.49 -3.57 1.09
N VAL A 37 8.18 -2.67 0.38
CA VAL A 37 9.19 -1.78 0.99
C VAL A 37 8.58 -0.48 1.49
N PHE A 38 7.53 0.02 0.83
CA PHE A 38 7.00 1.37 1.11
C PHE A 38 5.54 1.35 1.55
N LEU A 39 4.64 0.77 0.74
CA LEU A 39 3.20 0.96 0.94
C LEU A 39 2.67 0.14 2.12
N ALA A 40 2.93 -1.17 2.17
CA ALA A 40 2.47 -2.01 3.27
C ALA A 40 3.08 -1.59 4.63
N PRO A 41 4.38 -1.27 4.73
CA PRO A 41 4.95 -0.71 5.97
C PRO A 41 4.30 0.60 6.41
N ASN A 42 3.97 1.50 5.48
CA ASN A 42 3.28 2.75 5.83
C ASN A 42 1.86 2.49 6.34
N VAL A 43 1.14 1.54 5.73
CA VAL A 43 -0.20 1.14 6.21
C VAL A 43 -0.14 0.53 7.60
N ASP A 44 0.84 -0.35 7.86
CA ASP A 44 1.03 -0.91 9.20
C ASP A 44 1.34 0.19 10.22
N GLN A 45 2.32 1.04 9.92
CA GLN A 45 2.70 2.11 10.84
C GLN A 45 1.54 3.06 11.14
N TRP A 46 0.84 3.55 10.11
CA TRP A 46 -0.11 4.63 10.27
C TRP A 46 -1.45 4.15 10.85
N PHE A 47 -1.97 3.00 10.40
CA PHE A 47 -3.32 2.53 10.81
C PHE A 47 -3.28 1.47 11.92
N ILE A 48 -2.26 0.60 11.93
CA ILE A 48 -2.22 -0.54 12.85
C ILE A 48 -1.46 -0.20 14.13
N SER A 49 -0.28 0.38 13.96
CA SER A 49 0.61 0.82 15.04
C SER A 49 0.30 2.25 15.52
N LYS A 50 -0.63 2.95 14.85
CA LYS A 50 -1.07 4.33 15.16
C LYS A 50 0.07 5.35 15.23
N LYS A 51 1.16 5.10 14.50
CA LYS A 51 2.28 6.01 14.36
C LYS A 51 2.01 6.95 13.18
N MET A 52 1.59 8.17 13.48
CA MET A 52 1.29 9.16 12.44
C MET A 52 2.54 9.49 11.60
N PRO A 53 2.38 9.81 10.31
CA PRO A 53 3.48 10.32 9.51
C PRO A 53 3.92 11.72 9.96
N ASP A 54 5.22 11.99 9.89
CA ASP A 54 5.78 13.29 10.27
C ASP A 54 5.50 14.39 9.24
N PRO A 55 5.68 14.18 7.92
CA PRO A 55 5.43 15.22 6.92
C PRO A 55 3.96 15.60 6.83
N GLU A 56 3.66 16.91 6.79
CA GLU A 56 2.27 17.40 6.84
C GLU A 56 1.42 16.92 5.65
N TRP A 57 2.02 16.83 4.46
CA TRP A 57 1.33 16.32 3.28
C TRP A 57 0.95 14.83 3.43
N MET A 58 1.75 14.02 4.14
CA MET A 58 1.42 12.62 4.42
C MET A 58 0.31 12.51 5.48
N LYS A 59 0.27 13.41 6.46
CA LYS A 59 -0.85 13.48 7.42
C LYS A 59 -2.16 13.77 6.70
N ALA A 60 -2.15 14.63 5.69
CA ALA A 60 -3.33 14.89 4.86
C ALA A 60 -3.80 13.63 4.12
N VAL A 61 -2.88 12.78 3.63
CA VAL A 61 -3.23 11.47 3.03
C VAL A 61 -3.83 10.53 4.08
N TYR A 62 -3.18 10.38 5.24
CA TYR A 62 -3.67 9.53 6.33
C TYR A 62 -5.06 9.92 6.82
N ARG A 63 -5.35 11.22 6.97
CA ARG A 63 -6.66 11.70 7.42
C ARG A 63 -7.79 11.45 6.41
N ARG A 64 -7.47 11.27 5.13
CA ARG A 64 -8.46 11.05 4.06
C ARG A 64 -8.88 9.59 3.94
N SER A 65 -8.04 8.66 4.38
CA SER A 65 -8.37 7.24 4.46
C SER A 65 -9.11 6.97 5.78
N PHE A 66 -10.39 6.62 5.67
CA PHE A 66 -11.28 6.39 6.83
C PHE A 66 -11.19 4.96 7.38
N LEU A 67 -10.09 4.24 7.13
CA LEU A 67 -9.95 2.85 7.58
C LEU A 67 -9.70 2.78 9.08
N THR A 68 -10.42 1.87 9.74
CA THR A 68 -10.10 1.39 11.08
C THR A 68 -8.85 0.50 11.06
N LYS A 69 -8.25 0.29 12.24
CA LYS A 69 -7.12 -0.63 12.42
C LYS A 69 -7.46 -2.05 11.93
N GLU A 70 -8.67 -2.52 12.22
CA GLU A 70 -9.14 -3.85 11.90
C GLU A 70 -9.41 -4.02 10.40
N GLU A 71 -9.86 -2.95 9.72
CA GLU A 71 -9.98 -2.92 8.26
C GLU A 71 -8.61 -2.90 7.59
N ALA A 72 -7.67 -2.09 8.08
CA ALA A 72 -6.30 -2.04 7.56
C ALA A 72 -5.57 -3.38 7.69
N LYS A 73 -5.72 -4.07 8.83
CA LYS A 73 -5.20 -5.43 9.03
C LYS A 73 -5.79 -6.41 8.02
N ARG A 74 -7.12 -6.47 7.94
CA ARG A 74 -7.82 -7.39 7.02
C ARG A 74 -7.44 -7.13 5.57
N LEU A 75 -7.27 -5.86 5.18
CA LEU A 75 -6.84 -5.51 3.84
C LEU A 75 -5.44 -6.08 3.54
N LEU A 76 -4.46 -5.86 4.42
CA LEU A 76 -3.11 -6.40 4.21
C LEU A 76 -3.11 -7.92 4.14
N GLU A 77 -3.83 -8.58 5.05
CA GLU A 77 -3.99 -10.04 5.05
C GLU A 77 -4.61 -10.54 3.73
N GLN A 78 -5.69 -9.91 3.25
CA GLN A 78 -6.35 -10.28 1.99
C GLN A 78 -5.44 -10.11 0.77
N ILE A 79 -4.64 -9.04 0.75
CA ILE A 79 -3.69 -8.81 -0.34
C ILE A 79 -2.60 -9.89 -0.35
N ASP A 80 -2.05 -10.19 0.83
CA ASP A 80 -0.96 -11.15 0.99
C ASP A 80 -1.42 -12.61 0.80
N SER A 81 -2.67 -12.94 1.16
CA SER A 81 -3.23 -14.27 0.94
C SER A 81 -3.87 -14.46 -0.44
N GLY A 82 -4.10 -13.38 -1.18
CA GLY A 82 -4.77 -13.40 -2.48
C GLY A 82 -3.85 -12.93 -3.61
N PRO A 83 -4.02 -11.69 -4.12
CA PRO A 83 -3.32 -11.19 -5.31
C PRO A 83 -1.81 -11.41 -5.30
N ARG A 84 -1.17 -11.24 -4.16
CA ARG A 84 0.29 -11.31 -4.03
C ARG A 84 0.79 -12.64 -3.47
N ALA A 85 -0.08 -13.59 -3.14
CA ALA A 85 0.29 -14.80 -2.41
C ALA A 85 1.38 -15.63 -3.09
N LYS A 86 1.36 -15.71 -4.42
CA LYS A 86 2.38 -16.43 -5.21
C LYS A 86 3.71 -15.67 -5.24
N VAL A 87 3.66 -14.35 -5.35
CA VAL A 87 4.84 -13.46 -5.39
C VAL A 87 5.52 -13.39 -4.03
N ALA A 88 4.76 -13.16 -2.95
CA ALA A 88 5.27 -13.01 -1.59
C ALA A 88 6.09 -14.23 -1.11
N ARG A 89 5.75 -15.44 -1.59
CA ARG A 89 6.46 -16.68 -1.25
C ARG A 89 7.89 -16.72 -1.80
N TYR A 90 8.19 -16.05 -2.91
CA TYR A 90 9.54 -16.02 -3.49
C TYR A 90 10.50 -15.03 -2.81
N TYR A 91 9.96 -14.04 -2.08
CA TYR A 91 10.74 -12.97 -1.43
C TYR A 91 10.92 -13.17 0.08
N ARG A 92 10.33 -14.22 0.66
CA ARG A 92 10.64 -14.68 2.02
C ARG A 92 11.87 -15.59 1.96
N ILE A 93 13.06 -14.98 1.91
CA ILE A 93 14.36 -15.64 2.12
C ILE A 93 14.90 -15.15 3.47
#